data_AF-A0A383D1D6-F1
#
_entry.id   AF-A0A383D1D6-F1
#
_cell.length_a   1.000
_cell.length_b   1.000
_cell.length_c   1.000
_cell.angle_alpha   90.00
_cell.angle_beta   90.00
_cell.angle_gamma   90.00
#
_symmetry.space_group_name_H-M   'P 1'
#
loop_
_entity.id
_entity.type
_entity.pdbx_description
1 polymer ?
#
loop_
_entity_poly.entity_id
_entity_poly.type
_entity_poly.pdbx_seq_one_letter_code
_entity_poly.pdbx_strand_id
1 'polypeptide(L)'
;DGFKAISAPKMAVRINAIRGNQASIEFRGFPPKARDDMVNALGDQLTVQESDWNCVLMSTANINRPPFDDIRVRQALTLAVDRYAGSKYLSQIAIVKTVGGAVFPGHPLAASQEEMEQLIGYSRDIDASRAKARALLKEAGVPEGFQFVFNNRGVDQPYKVVGTWLVDQWRRIGLDPQQTVKPSPQFYDTLRKKGDFDVSIDFNCQSVINPIADVSKFLCSAGNNYSNCENQEIEDL
;
A
#
# COMPACT_ATOMS: atom_id res chain seq x y z
N ASP A 1 -8.53 -32.56 -17.40
CA ASP A 1 -7.46 -31.69 -16.88
C ASP A 1 -8.06 -30.42 -16.33
N GLY A 2 -7.79 -30.08 -15.06
CA GLY A 2 -8.38 -28.91 -14.40
C GLY A 2 -7.63 -28.59 -13.10
N PHE A 3 -7.97 -27.46 -12.49
CA PHE A 3 -7.41 -27.05 -11.20
C PHE A 3 -8.50 -26.95 -10.14
N LYS A 4 -8.11 -27.09 -8.86
CA LYS A 4 -8.95 -26.81 -7.71
C LYS A 4 -8.35 -25.65 -6.94
N ALA A 5 -9.16 -24.63 -6.67
CA ALA A 5 -8.75 -23.50 -5.83
C ALA A 5 -9.27 -23.70 -4.40
N ILE A 6 -8.40 -23.54 -3.41
CA ILE A 6 -8.77 -23.50 -1.99
C ILE A 6 -8.83 -22.03 -1.57
N SER A 7 -10.03 -21.51 -1.29
CA SER A 7 -10.21 -20.17 -0.75
C SER A 7 -10.25 -20.23 0.77
N ALA A 8 -9.18 -19.77 1.43
CA ALA A 8 -9.08 -19.79 2.89
C ALA A 8 -8.53 -18.44 3.42
N PRO A 9 -9.32 -17.65 4.16
CA PRO A 9 -8.84 -16.39 4.72
C PRO A 9 -7.70 -16.57 5.73
N LYS A 10 -7.73 -17.65 6.50
CA LYS A 10 -6.73 -17.95 7.54
C LYS A 10 -5.48 -18.55 6.92
N MET A 11 -4.33 -17.92 7.18
CA MET A 11 -3.02 -18.40 6.71
C MET A 11 -2.71 -19.83 7.15
N ALA A 12 -3.01 -20.20 8.40
CA ALA A 12 -2.76 -21.55 8.92
C ALA A 12 -3.45 -22.65 8.10
N VAL A 13 -4.64 -22.39 7.55
CA VAL A 13 -5.35 -23.33 6.67
C VAL A 13 -4.60 -23.51 5.35
N ARG A 14 -4.10 -22.42 4.77
CA ARG A 14 -3.32 -22.43 3.52
C ARG A 14 -1.98 -23.16 3.70
N ILE A 15 -1.31 -22.91 4.83
CA ILE A 15 -0.09 -23.62 5.25
C ILE A 15 -0.35 -25.13 5.35
N ASN A 16 -1.39 -25.53 6.09
CA ASN A 16 -1.70 -26.96 6.26
C ASN A 16 -2.11 -27.63 4.96
N ALA A 17 -2.78 -26.92 4.04
CA ALA A 17 -3.11 -27.44 2.72
C ALA A 17 -1.84 -27.79 1.92
N ILE A 18 -0.80 -26.95 1.96
CA ILE A 18 0.48 -27.25 1.30
C ILE A 18 1.21 -28.37 2.03
N ARG A 19 1.34 -28.30 3.37
CA ARG A 19 2.02 -29.36 4.15
C ARG A 19 1.38 -30.73 4.00
N GLY A 20 0.05 -30.77 3.85
CA GLY A 20 -0.72 -32.00 3.64
C GLY A 20 -0.86 -32.42 2.18
N ASN A 21 -0.13 -31.79 1.25
CA ASN A 21 -0.19 -32.05 -0.19
C ASN A 21 -1.61 -31.93 -0.80
N GLN A 22 -2.44 -31.06 -0.23
CA GLN A 22 -3.77 -30.70 -0.76
C GLN A 22 -3.71 -29.48 -1.68
N ALA A 23 -2.62 -28.70 -1.63
CA ALA A 23 -2.35 -27.58 -2.51
C ALA A 23 -0.87 -27.56 -2.92
N SER A 24 -0.59 -27.29 -4.19
CA SER A 24 0.77 -27.24 -4.72
C SER A 24 1.41 -25.85 -4.66
N ILE A 25 0.61 -24.78 -4.53
CA ILE A 25 1.10 -23.39 -4.58
C ILE A 25 0.20 -22.43 -3.78
N GLU A 26 0.80 -21.36 -3.26
CA GLU A 26 0.14 -20.20 -2.69
C GLU A 26 0.40 -18.95 -3.56
N PHE A 27 -0.65 -18.38 -4.14
CA PHE A 27 -0.55 -17.25 -5.07
C PHE A 27 -0.29 -15.89 -4.39
N ARG A 28 -0.53 -15.76 -3.08
CA ARG A 28 -0.28 -14.52 -2.34
C ARG A 28 1.07 -14.48 -1.62
N GLY A 29 1.78 -15.59 -1.57
CA GLY A 29 2.96 -15.76 -0.73
C GLY A 29 2.65 -15.81 0.78
N PHE A 30 3.71 -16.08 1.54
CA PHE A 30 3.71 -16.12 3.00
C PHE A 30 4.69 -15.06 3.55
N PRO A 31 4.41 -14.50 4.74
CA PRO A 31 5.39 -13.65 5.43
C PRO A 31 6.66 -14.47 5.77
N PRO A 32 7.81 -13.81 5.98
CA PRO A 32 9.11 -14.45 6.15
C PRO A 32 9.10 -15.61 7.14
N LYS A 33 8.59 -15.38 8.35
CA LYS A 33 8.51 -16.42 9.38
C LYS A 33 7.74 -17.66 8.94
N ALA A 34 6.58 -17.49 8.31
CA ALA A 34 5.79 -18.63 7.85
C ALA A 34 6.47 -19.39 6.71
N ARG A 35 7.18 -18.66 5.83
CA ARG A 35 8.02 -19.26 4.78
C ARG A 35 9.19 -20.04 5.40
N ASP A 36 9.88 -19.49 6.38
CA ASP A 36 10.99 -20.16 7.08
C ASP A 36 10.53 -21.41 7.84
N ASP A 37 9.40 -21.31 8.57
CA ASP A 37 8.79 -22.44 9.28
C ASP A 37 8.40 -23.57 8.30
N MET A 38 7.94 -23.21 7.09
CA MET A 38 7.61 -24.17 6.02
C MET A 38 8.84 -24.84 5.41
N VAL A 39 9.92 -24.07 5.16
CA VAL A 39 11.20 -24.62 4.68
C VAL A 39 11.78 -25.59 5.70
N ASN A 40 11.79 -25.23 6.99
CA ASN A 40 12.25 -26.11 8.06
C ASN A 40 11.42 -27.41 8.16
N ALA A 41 10.12 -27.34 7.87
CA ALA A 41 9.22 -28.48 7.99
C ALA A 41 9.22 -29.42 6.76
N LEU A 42 9.44 -28.89 5.56
CA LEU A 42 9.29 -29.63 4.30
C LEU A 42 10.60 -29.89 3.56
N GLY A 43 11.67 -29.13 3.85
CA GLY A 43 12.97 -29.25 3.19
C GLY A 43 12.83 -29.26 1.67
N ASP A 44 13.41 -30.27 1.03
CA ASP A 44 13.47 -30.43 -0.43
C ASP A 44 12.08 -30.63 -1.10
N GLN A 45 11.02 -30.84 -0.33
CA GLN A 45 9.65 -30.94 -0.87
C GLN A 45 9.02 -29.57 -1.16
N LEU A 46 9.69 -28.48 -0.76
CA LEU A 46 9.20 -27.11 -0.94
C LEU A 46 10.19 -26.29 -1.76
N THR A 47 9.69 -25.67 -2.83
CA THR A 47 10.41 -24.62 -3.55
C THR A 47 9.90 -23.26 -3.12
N VAL A 48 10.81 -22.38 -2.70
CA VAL A 48 10.50 -20.96 -2.43
C VAL A 48 10.96 -20.13 -3.61
N GLN A 49 10.06 -19.29 -4.13
CA GLN A 49 10.39 -18.26 -5.11
C GLN A 49 10.18 -16.89 -4.50
N GLU A 50 11.14 -15.99 -4.71
CA GLU A 50 11.13 -14.65 -4.14
C GLU A 50 11.61 -13.64 -5.18
N SER A 51 10.83 -12.58 -5.36
CA SER A 51 11.16 -11.43 -6.20
C SER A 51 10.41 -10.21 -5.68
N ASP A 52 10.78 -9.03 -6.16
CA ASP A 52 9.86 -7.90 -6.10
C ASP A 52 8.61 -8.21 -6.91
N TRP A 53 7.49 -7.70 -6.41
CA TRP A 53 6.20 -7.80 -7.09
C TRP A 53 5.96 -6.52 -7.85
N ASN A 54 5.40 -6.62 -9.07
CA ASN A 54 4.90 -5.43 -9.75
C ASN A 54 3.58 -4.97 -9.12
N CYS A 55 3.66 -4.54 -7.87
CA CYS A 55 2.55 -4.22 -7.00
C CYS A 55 3.00 -3.22 -5.93
N VAL A 56 2.68 -1.95 -6.13
CA VAL A 56 2.93 -0.90 -5.15
C VAL A 56 1.70 -0.69 -4.28
N LEU A 57 1.91 -0.60 -2.97
CA LEU A 57 0.87 -0.24 -1.99
C LEU A 57 0.98 1.23 -1.66
N MET A 58 -0.16 1.91 -1.63
CA MET A 58 -0.25 3.34 -1.38
C MET A 58 -1.51 3.68 -0.56
N SER A 59 -1.67 4.95 -0.22
CA SER A 59 -2.90 5.49 0.30
C SER A 59 -3.40 6.58 -0.64
N THR A 60 -4.70 6.59 -0.90
CA THR A 60 -5.34 7.57 -1.77
C THR A 60 -6.33 8.38 -0.94
N ALA A 61 -6.16 9.70 -0.94
CA ALA A 61 -7.09 10.64 -0.34
C ALA A 61 -8.16 11.04 -1.36
N ASN A 62 -9.41 11.12 -0.93
CA ASN A 62 -10.53 11.54 -1.76
C ASN A 62 -10.60 13.06 -1.79
N ILE A 63 -10.27 13.70 -2.91
CA ILE A 63 -10.20 15.17 -2.98
C ILE A 63 -11.57 15.83 -2.87
N ASN A 64 -12.67 15.09 -3.00
CA ASN A 64 -14.03 15.62 -2.82
C ASN A 64 -14.46 15.65 -1.35
N ARG A 65 -13.59 15.25 -0.42
CA ARG A 65 -13.84 15.24 1.02
C ARG A 65 -12.94 16.26 1.70
N PRO A 66 -13.49 17.31 2.33
CA PRO A 66 -12.69 18.19 3.17
C PRO A 66 -12.07 17.42 4.35
N PRO A 67 -10.84 17.76 4.78
CA PRO A 67 -9.94 18.79 4.24
C PRO A 67 -8.97 18.25 3.17
N PHE A 68 -9.25 17.09 2.56
CA PHE A 68 -8.37 16.43 1.58
C PHE A 68 -8.42 17.04 0.18
N ASP A 69 -9.35 17.98 -0.05
CA ASP A 69 -9.37 18.91 -1.18
C ASP A 69 -8.14 19.84 -1.16
N ASP A 70 -7.62 20.17 0.01
CA ASP A 70 -6.39 20.95 0.17
C ASP A 70 -5.13 20.12 -0.08
N ILE A 71 -4.31 20.57 -1.05
CA ILE A 71 -3.05 19.90 -1.40
C ILE A 71 -2.09 19.79 -0.21
N ARG A 72 -2.09 20.75 0.71
CA ARG A 72 -1.21 20.77 1.89
C ARG A 72 -1.52 19.60 2.82
N VAL A 73 -2.79 19.24 2.95
CA VAL A 73 -3.23 18.07 3.74
C VAL A 73 -2.76 16.78 3.07
N ARG A 74 -2.90 16.66 1.74
CA ARG A 74 -2.41 15.49 1.00
C ARG A 74 -0.90 15.36 1.06
N GLN A 75 -0.18 16.48 0.98
CA GLN A 75 1.26 16.54 1.16
C GLN A 75 1.69 16.13 2.58
N ALA A 76 0.94 16.55 3.61
CA ALA A 76 1.19 16.13 4.98
C ALA A 76 1.01 14.61 5.16
N LEU A 77 -0.02 14.00 4.55
CA LEU A 77 -0.22 12.54 4.60
C LEU A 77 0.98 11.76 4.06
N THR A 78 1.57 12.19 2.94
CA THR A 78 2.73 11.50 2.34
C THR A 78 4.04 11.77 3.09
N LEU A 79 4.22 12.99 3.61
CA LEU A 79 5.39 13.38 4.43
C LEU A 79 5.43 12.66 5.79
N ALA A 80 4.27 12.27 6.32
CA ALA A 80 4.19 11.56 7.60
C ALA A 80 4.83 10.17 7.58
N VAL A 81 4.86 9.54 6.40
CA VAL A 81 5.14 8.11 6.23
C VAL A 81 6.63 7.87 6.06
N ASP A 82 7.23 7.23 7.05
CA ASP A 82 8.60 6.74 6.95
C ASP A 82 8.66 5.47 6.10
N ARG A 83 8.83 5.64 4.79
CA ARG A 83 8.85 4.53 3.82
C ARG A 83 10.03 3.60 4.06
N TYR A 84 11.18 4.13 4.46
CA TYR A 84 12.41 3.35 4.63
C TYR A 84 12.43 2.55 5.93
N ALA A 85 12.00 3.16 7.04
CA ALA A 85 11.77 2.39 8.27
C ALA A 85 10.64 1.37 8.07
N GLY A 86 9.57 1.75 7.35
CA GLY A 86 8.49 0.85 6.98
C GLY A 86 9.00 -0.36 6.21
N SER A 87 9.77 -0.16 5.14
CA SER A 87 10.45 -1.22 4.39
C SER A 87 11.31 -2.12 5.30
N LYS A 88 12.17 -1.52 6.14
CA LYS A 88 13.07 -2.26 7.05
C LYS A 88 12.31 -3.13 8.05
N TYR A 89 11.25 -2.61 8.68
CA TYR A 89 10.54 -3.32 9.75
C TYR A 89 9.43 -4.22 9.23
N LEU A 90 8.63 -3.74 8.27
CA LEU A 90 7.50 -4.51 7.76
C LEU A 90 7.97 -5.69 6.92
N SER A 91 9.11 -5.62 6.23
CA SER A 91 9.67 -6.75 5.47
C SER A 91 10.01 -7.97 6.32
N GLN A 92 10.12 -7.82 7.65
CA GLN A 92 10.36 -8.92 8.58
C GLN A 92 9.08 -9.67 8.94
N ILE A 93 7.92 -9.02 8.81
CA ILE A 93 6.63 -9.54 9.27
C ILE A 93 5.59 -9.64 8.16
N ALA A 94 5.86 -9.09 6.98
CA ALA A 94 4.93 -8.95 5.86
C ALA A 94 5.62 -9.09 4.50
N ILE A 95 4.81 -9.25 3.44
CA ILE A 95 5.28 -9.38 2.05
C ILE A 95 5.54 -8.02 1.38
N VAL A 96 6.07 -7.05 2.13
CA VAL A 96 6.41 -5.70 1.64
C VAL A 96 7.90 -5.46 1.84
N LYS A 97 8.62 -5.06 0.79
CA LYS A 97 10.10 -5.02 0.83
C LYS A 97 10.64 -3.72 0.28
N THR A 98 10.69 -3.58 -1.03
CA THR A 98 11.34 -2.43 -1.68
C THR A 98 10.50 -1.17 -1.51
N VAL A 99 11.16 -0.04 -1.22
CA VAL A 99 10.53 1.29 -1.33
C VAL A 99 10.39 1.59 -2.82
N GLY A 100 9.18 1.42 -3.35
CA GLY A 100 8.88 1.62 -4.77
C GLY A 100 8.38 3.02 -5.10
N GLY A 101 8.51 3.39 -6.37
CA GLY A 101 7.88 4.56 -6.99
C GLY A 101 6.72 4.16 -7.90
N ALA A 102 6.47 4.94 -8.95
CA ALA A 102 5.42 4.67 -9.93
C ALA A 102 5.72 3.44 -10.80
N VAL A 103 6.99 3.23 -11.17
CA VAL A 103 7.45 2.15 -12.06
C VAL A 103 8.12 1.04 -11.25
N PHE A 104 8.01 -0.21 -11.71
CA PHE A 104 8.66 -1.38 -11.10
C PHE A 104 10.14 -1.14 -10.74
N PRO A 105 10.56 -1.38 -9.48
CA PRO A 105 11.95 -1.20 -9.06
C PRO A 105 12.95 -2.00 -9.92
N GLY A 106 14.01 -1.35 -10.39
CA GLY A 106 15.03 -1.96 -11.23
C GLY A 106 14.73 -1.95 -12.74
N HIS A 107 13.56 -1.47 -13.17
CA HIS A 107 13.32 -1.18 -14.59
C HIS A 107 14.18 0.02 -15.04
N PRO A 108 14.71 0.07 -16.28
CA PRO A 108 15.50 1.20 -16.78
C PRO A 108 14.81 2.58 -16.78
N LEU A 109 13.48 2.59 -16.62
CA LEU A 109 12.65 3.81 -16.53
C LEU A 109 12.14 4.06 -15.10
N ALA A 110 12.56 3.25 -14.13
CA ALA A 110 12.29 3.54 -12.73
C ALA A 110 13.17 4.69 -12.27
N ALA A 111 12.59 5.60 -11.48
CA ALA A 111 13.36 6.64 -10.82
C ALA A 111 14.47 6.00 -9.96
N SER A 112 15.67 6.54 -10.09
CA SER A 112 16.80 6.24 -9.23
C SER A 112 16.47 6.61 -7.77
N GLN A 113 17.24 6.06 -6.84
CA GLN A 113 17.07 6.42 -5.43
C GLN A 113 17.27 7.92 -5.20
N GLU A 114 18.21 8.55 -5.91
CA GLU A 114 18.50 9.99 -5.81
C GLU A 114 17.31 10.82 -6.29
N GLU A 115 16.72 10.46 -7.44
CA GLU A 115 15.51 11.11 -7.96
C GLU A 115 14.31 10.92 -7.01
N MET A 116 14.14 9.70 -6.48
CA MET A 116 13.10 9.41 -5.50
C MET A 116 13.24 10.29 -4.26
N GLU A 117 14.45 10.47 -3.72
CA GLU A 117 14.70 11.28 -2.52
C GLU A 117 14.44 12.78 -2.73
N GLN A 118 14.35 13.27 -3.98
CA GLN A 118 13.87 14.63 -4.29
C GLN A 118 12.34 14.77 -4.22
N LEU A 119 11.60 13.66 -4.26
CA LEU A 119 10.13 13.66 -4.23
C LEU A 119 9.60 13.84 -2.80
N ILE A 120 8.44 14.48 -2.70
CA ILE A 120 7.78 14.68 -1.41
C ILE A 120 7.42 13.34 -0.74
N GLY A 121 7.86 13.17 0.51
CA GLY A 121 7.63 11.96 1.31
C GLY A 121 8.69 10.85 1.13
N TYR A 122 9.72 11.08 0.32
CA TYR A 122 10.82 10.13 0.13
C TYR A 122 12.14 10.61 0.75
N SER A 123 12.12 11.66 1.57
CA SER A 123 13.30 12.05 2.34
C SER A 123 13.69 10.95 3.36
N ARG A 124 14.99 10.79 3.57
CA ARG A 124 15.57 9.96 4.66
C ARG A 124 15.45 10.62 6.03
N ASP A 125 15.27 11.94 6.09
CA ASP A 125 15.02 12.69 7.31
C ASP A 125 13.51 12.75 7.59
N ILE A 126 13.04 11.75 8.33
CA ILE A 126 11.63 11.64 8.69
C ILE A 126 11.19 12.73 9.69
N ASP A 127 12.08 13.18 10.57
CA ASP A 127 11.71 14.17 11.59
C ASP A 127 11.50 15.55 10.97
N ALA A 128 12.37 15.94 10.03
CA ALA A 128 12.14 17.12 9.19
C ALA A 128 10.87 16.99 8.34
N SER A 129 10.63 15.82 7.75
CA SER A 129 9.42 15.56 6.94
C SER A 129 8.15 15.72 7.77
N ARG A 130 8.11 15.16 8.99
CA ARG A 130 6.97 15.27 9.91
C ARG A 130 6.82 16.69 10.48
N ALA A 131 7.91 17.43 10.70
CA ALA A 131 7.83 18.83 11.08
C ALA A 131 7.16 19.67 9.98
N LYS A 132 7.56 19.46 8.71
CA LYS A 132 6.90 20.08 7.55
C LYS A 132 5.43 19.66 7.44
N ALA A 133 5.12 18.39 7.64
CA ALA A 133 3.74 17.90 7.62
C ALA A 133 2.84 18.60 8.65
N ARG A 134 3.31 18.73 9.90
CA ARG A 134 2.58 19.46 10.95
C ARG A 134 2.38 20.94 10.61
N ALA A 135 3.39 21.59 10.02
CA ALA A 135 3.27 22.98 9.56
C ALA A 135 2.20 23.13 8.48
N LEU A 136 2.19 22.24 7.47
CA LEU A 136 1.19 22.22 6.40
C LEU A 136 -0.23 22.00 6.94
N LEU A 137 -0.41 21.09 7.91
CA LEU A 137 -1.72 20.88 8.56
C LEU A 137 -2.19 22.13 9.29
N LYS A 138 -1.31 22.80 10.03
CA LYS A 138 -1.62 24.04 10.73
C LYS A 138 -2.00 25.16 9.76
N GLU A 139 -1.25 25.33 8.67
CA GLU A 139 -1.53 26.31 7.62
C GLU A 139 -2.85 26.04 6.88
N ALA A 140 -3.23 24.77 6.77
CA ALA A 140 -4.52 24.33 6.24
C ALA A 140 -5.67 24.43 7.26
N GLY A 141 -5.38 24.85 8.51
CA GLY A 141 -6.38 24.95 9.57
C GLY A 141 -6.91 23.61 10.07
N VAL A 142 -6.20 22.51 9.82
CA VAL A 142 -6.58 21.18 10.32
C VAL A 142 -6.22 21.09 11.81
N PRO A 143 -7.20 20.81 12.69
CA PRO A 143 -6.94 20.74 14.12
C PRO A 143 -6.14 19.49 14.51
N GLU A 144 -5.37 19.60 15.59
CA GLU A 144 -4.79 18.42 16.27
C GLU A 144 -5.91 17.45 16.68
N GLY A 145 -5.68 16.15 16.49
CA GLY A 145 -6.67 15.11 16.70
C GLY A 145 -7.72 15.00 15.59
N PHE A 146 -7.53 15.65 14.43
CA PHE A 146 -8.48 15.55 13.32
C PHE A 146 -8.74 14.10 12.92
N GLN A 147 -10.00 13.67 13.03
CA GLN A 147 -10.43 12.32 12.71
C GLN A 147 -10.90 12.21 11.27
N PHE A 148 -10.56 11.10 10.62
CA PHE A 148 -11.04 10.78 9.28
C PHE A 148 -11.21 9.28 9.08
N VAL A 149 -12.09 8.89 8.17
CA VAL A 149 -12.35 7.48 7.83
C VAL A 149 -11.25 6.94 6.95
N PHE A 150 -10.48 5.99 7.48
CA PHE A 150 -9.46 5.26 6.73
C PHE A 150 -9.99 3.88 6.29
N ASN A 151 -10.38 3.75 5.02
CA ASN A 151 -10.86 2.49 4.46
C ASN A 151 -9.70 1.51 4.19
N ASN A 152 -9.75 0.31 4.79
CA ASN A 152 -8.72 -0.72 4.63
C ASN A 152 -9.32 -2.09 4.27
N ARG A 153 -8.54 -2.90 3.56
CA ARG A 153 -8.93 -4.24 3.12
C ARG A 153 -8.65 -5.28 4.20
N GLY A 154 -9.64 -6.11 4.49
CA GLY A 154 -9.64 -7.18 5.50
C GLY A 154 -8.86 -8.44 5.11
N VAL A 155 -7.69 -8.26 4.52
CA VAL A 155 -6.74 -9.32 4.20
C VAL A 155 -5.48 -9.05 5.02
N ASP A 156 -5.01 -10.04 5.79
CA ASP A 156 -3.92 -9.83 6.76
C ASP A 156 -2.67 -9.25 6.10
N GLN A 157 -2.14 -9.97 5.10
CA GLN A 157 -0.94 -9.58 4.37
C GLN A 157 -1.28 -9.08 2.96
N PRO A 158 -0.82 -7.88 2.56
CA PRO A 158 -0.08 -6.89 3.36
C PRO A 158 -0.99 -5.86 4.07
N TYR A 159 -2.29 -5.84 3.77
CA TYR A 159 -3.15 -4.68 4.00
C TYR A 159 -3.39 -4.30 5.47
N LYS A 160 -3.66 -5.25 6.36
CA LYS A 160 -3.85 -4.92 7.78
C LYS A 160 -2.55 -4.41 8.41
N VAL A 161 -1.42 -5.02 8.05
CA VAL A 161 -0.09 -4.62 8.54
C VAL A 161 0.26 -3.21 8.06
N VAL A 162 0.16 -2.96 6.75
CA VAL A 162 0.44 -1.65 6.16
C VAL A 162 -0.54 -0.58 6.65
N GLY A 163 -1.82 -0.92 6.79
CA GLY A 163 -2.80 0.01 7.34
C GLY A 163 -2.49 0.38 8.80
N THR A 164 -2.03 -0.56 9.62
CA THR A 164 -1.60 -0.27 11.00
C THR A 164 -0.38 0.65 11.01
N TRP A 165 0.58 0.43 10.12
CA TRP A 165 1.73 1.31 9.93
C TRP A 165 1.28 2.75 9.61
N LEU A 166 0.42 2.92 8.59
CA LEU A 166 -0.07 4.25 8.18
C LEU A 166 -0.80 4.98 9.31
N VAL A 167 -1.61 4.27 10.12
CA VAL A 167 -2.26 4.84 11.30
C VAL A 167 -1.23 5.38 12.31
N ASP A 168 -0.17 4.62 12.62
CA ASP A 168 0.93 5.11 13.47
C ASP A 168 1.62 6.34 12.87
N GLN A 169 1.92 6.31 11.57
CA GLN A 169 2.61 7.41 10.88
C GLN A 169 1.81 8.72 10.96
N TRP A 170 0.50 8.67 10.67
CA TRP A 170 -0.35 9.86 10.69
C TRP A 170 -0.59 10.40 12.12
N ARG A 171 -0.63 9.54 13.13
CA ARG A 171 -0.71 9.97 14.54
C ARG A 171 0.49 10.81 14.99
N ARG A 172 1.68 10.56 14.43
CA ARG A 172 2.90 11.33 14.75
C ARG A 172 2.89 12.77 14.22
N ILE A 173 1.91 13.12 13.39
CA ILE A 173 1.70 14.48 12.88
C ILE A 173 0.38 15.09 13.34
N GLY A 174 -0.26 14.51 14.36
CA GLY A 174 -1.45 15.10 14.98
C GLY A 174 -2.79 14.68 14.37
N LEU A 175 -2.83 13.68 13.49
CA LEU A 175 -4.08 13.16 12.92
C LEU A 175 -4.57 11.92 13.71
N ASP A 176 -5.89 11.67 13.74
CA ASP A 176 -6.47 10.47 14.37
C ASP A 176 -7.32 9.64 13.38
N PRO A 177 -6.67 8.92 12.44
CA PRO A 177 -7.36 8.08 11.47
C PRO A 177 -8.20 6.97 12.13
N GLN A 178 -9.48 6.92 11.78
CA GLN A 178 -10.42 5.87 12.16
C GLN A 178 -10.41 4.77 11.10
N GLN A 179 -9.60 3.73 11.31
CA GLN A 179 -9.48 2.64 10.36
C GLN A 179 -10.72 1.73 10.34
N THR A 180 -11.27 1.50 9.15
CA THR A 180 -12.33 0.53 8.90
C THR A 180 -11.79 -0.63 8.07
N VAL A 181 -11.76 -1.83 8.63
CA VAL A 181 -11.23 -3.03 7.96
C VAL A 181 -12.40 -3.87 7.39
N LYS A 182 -12.54 -3.89 6.07
CA LYS A 182 -13.70 -4.49 5.38
C LYS A 182 -13.32 -5.77 4.62
N PRO A 183 -14.16 -6.82 4.57
CA PRO A 183 -13.92 -7.93 3.66
C PRO A 183 -13.84 -7.46 2.20
N SER A 184 -13.14 -8.20 1.35
CA SER A 184 -12.74 -7.71 0.01
C SER A 184 -13.91 -7.17 -0.85
N PRO A 185 -15.10 -7.81 -0.92
CA PRO A 185 -16.21 -7.27 -1.69
C PRO A 185 -16.65 -5.89 -1.19
N GLN A 186 -16.80 -5.72 0.13
CA GLN A 186 -17.21 -4.45 0.76
C GLN A 186 -16.13 -3.38 0.64
N PHE A 187 -14.85 -3.76 0.76
CA PHE A 187 -13.73 -2.86 0.50
C PHE A 187 -13.79 -2.27 -0.91
N TYR A 188 -13.99 -3.12 -1.93
CA TYR A 188 -14.08 -2.66 -3.32
C TYR A 188 -15.37 -1.90 -3.63
N ASP A 189 -16.48 -2.24 -2.98
CA ASP A 189 -17.73 -1.47 -3.09
C ASP A 189 -17.53 -0.02 -2.62
N THR A 190 -16.88 0.16 -1.47
CA THR A 190 -16.49 1.48 -0.96
C THR A 190 -15.49 2.19 -1.87
N LEU A 191 -14.41 1.51 -2.27
CA LEU A 191 -13.33 2.11 -3.05
C LEU A 191 -13.77 2.50 -4.46
N ARG A 192 -14.47 1.60 -5.17
CA ARG A 192 -14.69 1.71 -6.62
C ARG A 192 -16.05 2.25 -7.01
N LYS A 193 -17.07 2.07 -6.18
CA LYS A 193 -18.46 2.43 -6.54
C LYS A 193 -18.97 3.62 -5.75
N LYS A 194 -18.74 3.63 -4.45
CA LYS A 194 -19.34 4.62 -3.55
C LYS A 194 -18.46 5.85 -3.32
N GLY A 195 -17.13 5.68 -3.27
CA GLY A 195 -16.24 6.77 -2.85
C GLY A 195 -16.50 7.23 -1.41
N ASP A 196 -17.08 6.36 -0.56
CA ASP A 196 -17.44 6.65 0.83
C ASP A 196 -16.26 6.43 1.79
N PHE A 197 -15.18 7.15 1.51
CA PHE A 197 -13.97 7.20 2.32
C PHE A 197 -13.33 8.59 2.25
N ASP A 198 -12.62 8.95 3.30
CA ASP A 198 -11.77 10.14 3.32
C ASP A 198 -10.38 9.80 2.76
N VAL A 199 -9.81 8.72 3.29
CA VAL A 199 -8.58 8.10 2.77
C VAL A 199 -8.83 6.59 2.65
N SER A 200 -8.31 5.96 1.61
CA SER A 200 -8.34 4.51 1.46
C SER A 200 -6.93 3.96 1.26
N ILE A 201 -6.69 2.74 1.73
CA ILE A 201 -5.59 1.96 1.18
C ILE A 201 -5.89 1.75 -0.30
N ASP A 202 -4.85 1.85 -1.11
CA ASP A 202 -4.90 1.69 -2.54
C ASP A 202 -3.64 0.97 -3.01
N PHE A 203 -3.62 0.54 -4.24
CA PHE A 203 -2.54 -0.23 -4.81
C PHE A 203 -2.59 -0.19 -6.33
N ASN A 204 -1.42 -0.31 -6.94
CA ASN A 204 -1.28 -0.56 -8.36
C ASN A 204 -0.52 -1.84 -8.56
N CYS A 205 -1.18 -2.88 -9.07
CA CYS A 205 -0.59 -4.21 -9.21
C CYS A 205 -0.85 -4.74 -10.62
N GLN A 206 0.21 -4.95 -11.37
CA GLN A 206 0.19 -5.37 -12.77
C GLN A 206 0.63 -6.83 -12.88
N SER A 207 0.09 -7.54 -13.87
CA SER A 207 0.47 -8.92 -14.16
C SER A 207 1.81 -9.03 -14.91
N VAL A 208 2.28 -7.93 -15.49
CA VAL A 208 3.51 -7.84 -16.27
C VAL A 208 4.29 -6.59 -15.86
N ILE A 209 5.61 -6.64 -15.94
CA ILE A 209 6.46 -5.45 -15.77
C ILE A 209 6.32 -4.61 -17.04
N ASN A 210 5.59 -3.50 -16.95
CA ASN A 210 5.36 -2.59 -18.06
C ASN A 210 5.18 -1.16 -17.52
N PRO A 211 6.16 -0.26 -17.71
CA PRO A 211 6.09 1.11 -17.19
C PRO A 211 4.85 1.88 -17.63
N ILE A 212 4.33 1.67 -18.85
CA ILE A 212 3.10 2.33 -19.32
C ILE A 212 1.91 1.88 -18.47
N ALA A 213 1.81 0.58 -18.18
CA ALA A 213 0.76 0.06 -17.29
C ALA A 213 0.96 0.55 -15.85
N ASP A 214 2.21 0.63 -15.39
CA ASP A 214 2.56 1.09 -14.05
C ASP A 214 2.18 2.56 -13.83
N VAL A 215 2.38 3.43 -14.82
CA VAL A 215 2.04 4.86 -14.71
C VAL A 215 0.56 5.16 -15.00
N SER A 216 -0.13 4.31 -15.79
CA SER A 216 -1.50 4.58 -16.26
C SER A 216 -2.51 4.89 -15.16
N LYS A 217 -2.38 4.27 -13.97
CA LYS A 217 -3.27 4.52 -12.82
C LYS A 217 -3.23 5.97 -12.34
N PHE A 218 -2.11 6.67 -12.53
CA PHE A 218 -1.94 8.02 -11.99
C PHE A 218 -2.60 9.10 -12.85
N LEU A 219 -3.07 8.75 -14.07
CA LEU A 219 -3.98 9.60 -14.83
C LEU A 219 -5.28 9.78 -14.04
N CYS A 220 -5.81 11.00 -14.01
CA CYS A 220 -7.06 11.30 -13.32
C CYS A 220 -8.27 10.64 -13.98
N SER A 221 -8.20 10.46 -15.30
CA SER A 221 -9.20 9.76 -16.12
C SER A 221 -9.19 8.23 -15.95
N ALA A 222 -8.15 7.66 -15.33
CA ALA A 222 -8.02 6.22 -15.22
C ALA A 222 -9.11 5.64 -14.31
N GLY A 223 -9.83 4.61 -14.79
CA GLY A 223 -10.93 3.96 -14.03
C GLY A 223 -10.49 3.25 -12.74
N ASN A 224 -9.19 3.16 -12.49
CA ASN A 224 -8.60 2.66 -11.25
C ASN A 224 -7.86 3.75 -10.45
N ASN A 225 -7.97 5.03 -10.81
CA ASN A 225 -7.60 6.15 -9.96
C ASN A 225 -8.78 6.46 -9.02
N TYR A 226 -8.54 6.44 -7.72
CA TYR A 226 -9.61 6.62 -6.72
C TYR A 226 -9.47 7.95 -5.95
N SER A 227 -8.61 8.85 -6.41
CA SER A 227 -8.43 10.16 -5.79
C SER A 227 -9.56 11.14 -6.13
N ASN A 228 -10.32 10.85 -7.20
CA ASN A 228 -11.28 11.77 -7.83
C ASN A 228 -10.64 13.06 -8.34
N CYS A 229 -9.37 13.01 -8.75
CA CYS A 229 -8.67 14.18 -9.27
C CYS A 229 -9.17 14.61 -10.65
N GLU A 230 -8.91 15.86 -10.97
CA GLU A 230 -9.00 16.45 -12.31
C GLU A 230 -7.73 17.28 -12.54
N ASN A 231 -6.90 16.90 -13.51
CA ASN A 231 -5.65 17.61 -13.80
C ASN A 231 -5.23 17.37 -15.27
N GLN A 232 -5.43 18.37 -16.12
CA GLN A 232 -5.11 18.28 -17.55
C GLN A 232 -3.62 18.10 -17.84
N GLU A 233 -2.74 18.71 -17.03
CA GLU A 233 -1.28 18.58 -17.21
C GLU A 233 -0.84 17.12 -17.04
N ILE A 234 -1.45 16.37 -16.10
CA ILE A 234 -1.19 14.94 -15.95
C ILE A 234 -1.76 14.13 -17.13
N GLU A 235 -2.90 14.52 -17.68
CA GLU A 235 -3.51 13.83 -18.84
C GLU A 235 -2.71 14.02 -20.13
N ASP A 236 -1.94 15.09 -20.24
CA ASP A 236 -1.16 15.45 -21.44
C ASP A 236 0.25 14.82 -21.46
N LEU A 237 0.67 14.12 -20.38
CA LEU A 237 1.97 13.42 -20.26
C LEU A 237 2.02 12.11 -21.08
#